data_AF-X0QJ45-F1
#
_entry.id   AF-X0QJ45-F1
#
_cell.length_a   1.000
_cell.length_b   1.000
_cell.length_c   1.000
_cell.angle_alpha   90.00
_cell.angle_beta   90.00
_cell.angle_gamma   90.00
#
_symmetry.space_group_name_H-M   'P 1'
#
loop_
_entity.id
_entity.type
_entity.pdbx_description
1 polymer ?
#
loop_
_entity_poly.entity_id
_entity_poly.type
_entity_poly.pdbx_seq_one_letter_code
_entity_poly.pdbx_strand_id
1 'polypeptide(L)'
;MKNDVRDARDLADLLRMNRLPEAWIAPPPTRELRELVRYRAKLVALRSGLKAQVHAVLAKAGVLIPVSDLFGAEGRARLTQVPLGVAYAQRVISLLELIDV
;
A
#
# COMPACT_ATOMS: atom_id res chain seq x y z
N MET A 1 13.61 5.80 23.50
CA MET A 1 14.64 6.78 23.08
C MET A 1 15.52 6.10 22.04
N LYS A 2 15.67 6.69 20.86
CA LYS A 2 16.61 6.21 19.82
C LYS A 2 18.01 6.69 20.19
N ASN A 3 19.01 5.83 20.20
CA ASN A 3 20.32 6.15 20.76
C ASN A 3 21.47 5.64 19.86
N ASP A 4 21.48 6.14 18.63
CA ASP A 4 22.39 5.71 17.55
C ASP A 4 23.88 5.73 17.96
N VAL A 5 24.28 6.67 18.84
CA VAL A 5 25.66 6.77 19.37
C VAL A 5 26.01 5.57 20.26
N ARG A 6 25.08 5.12 21.08
CA ARG A 6 25.27 3.95 21.95
C ARG A 6 25.26 2.67 21.10
N ASP A 7 24.31 2.57 20.17
CA ASP A 7 24.21 1.41 19.28
C ASP A 7 25.49 1.23 18.43
N ALA A 8 26.08 2.33 17.96
CA ALA A 8 27.36 2.30 17.24
C ALA A 8 28.53 1.83 18.10
N ARG A 9 28.60 2.27 19.38
CA ARG A 9 29.63 1.81 20.32
C ARG A 9 29.47 0.32 20.62
N ASP A 10 28.25 -0.13 20.87
CA ASP A 10 27.95 -1.53 21.16
C ASP A 10 28.29 -2.44 19.96
N LEU A 11 27.99 -2.01 18.72
CA LEU A 11 28.40 -2.70 17.50
C LEU A 11 29.93 -2.76 17.34
N ALA A 12 30.64 -1.68 17.62
CA ALA A 12 32.10 -1.64 17.55
C ALA A 12 32.74 -2.59 18.56
N ASP A 13 32.20 -2.65 19.78
CA ASP A 13 32.66 -3.57 20.81
C ASP A 13 32.37 -5.04 20.46
N LEU A 14 31.19 -5.34 19.91
CA LEU A 14 30.87 -6.69 19.41
C LEU A 14 31.80 -7.11 18.28
N LEU A 15 32.11 -6.22 17.34
CA LEU A 15 33.06 -6.46 16.26
C LEU A 15 34.47 -6.71 16.80
N ARG A 16 34.95 -5.85 17.72
CA ARG A 16 36.27 -5.97 18.37
C ARG A 16 36.43 -7.28 19.12
N MET A 17 35.36 -7.76 19.76
CA MET A 17 35.36 -9.03 20.50
C MET A 17 35.16 -10.27 19.60
N ASN A 18 35.03 -10.08 18.27
CA ASN A 18 34.67 -11.13 17.31
C ASN A 18 33.36 -11.86 17.69
N ARG A 19 32.43 -11.12 18.29
CA ARG A 19 31.10 -11.57 18.73
C ARG A 19 29.97 -11.04 17.86
N LEU A 20 30.29 -10.22 16.86
CA LEU A 20 29.32 -9.75 15.89
C LEU A 20 29.08 -10.87 14.87
N PRO A 21 27.84 -11.38 14.71
CA PRO A 21 27.56 -12.42 13.74
C PRO A 21 27.77 -11.90 12.33
N GLU A 22 28.27 -12.77 11.44
CA GLU A 22 28.35 -12.45 10.02
C GLU A 22 26.95 -12.15 9.46
N ALA A 23 26.83 -11.02 8.76
CA ALA A 23 25.59 -10.67 8.11
C ALA A 23 25.35 -11.62 6.94
N TRP A 24 24.19 -12.28 6.91
CA TRP A 24 23.79 -13.04 5.73
C TRP A 24 23.48 -12.11 4.57
N ILE A 25 24.29 -12.19 3.52
CA ILE A 25 24.05 -11.51 2.25
C ILE A 25 23.36 -12.50 1.32
N ALA A 26 22.12 -12.19 0.91
CA ALA A 26 21.42 -13.05 -0.02
C ALA A 26 22.19 -13.27 -1.32
N PRO A 27 22.25 -14.51 -1.82
CA PRO A 27 22.65 -14.78 -3.18
C PRO A 27 21.77 -14.02 -4.19
N PRO A 28 22.29 -13.72 -5.40
CA PRO A 28 21.53 -13.00 -6.43
C PRO A 28 20.12 -13.55 -6.70
N PRO A 29 19.89 -14.88 -6.83
CA PRO A 29 18.55 -15.42 -7.07
C PRO A 29 17.55 -15.07 -5.96
N THR A 30 17.99 -15.09 -4.71
CA THR A 30 17.12 -14.74 -3.57
C THR A 30 16.83 -13.23 -3.50
N ARG A 31 17.74 -12.38 -3.99
CA ARG A 31 17.49 -10.94 -4.10
C ARG A 31 16.42 -10.66 -5.15
N GLU A 32 16.51 -11.28 -6.32
CA GLU A 32 15.52 -11.14 -7.40
C GLU A 32 14.12 -11.55 -6.94
N LEU A 33 13.99 -12.69 -6.26
CA LEU A 33 12.72 -13.13 -5.68
C LEU A 33 12.16 -12.11 -4.67
N ARG A 34 13.03 -11.54 -3.82
CA ARG A 34 12.60 -10.51 -2.85
C ARG A 34 12.14 -9.22 -3.54
N GLU A 35 12.78 -8.82 -4.63
CA GLU A 35 12.34 -7.67 -5.41
C GLU A 35 10.94 -7.88 -6.01
N LEU A 36 10.68 -9.06 -6.57
CA LEU A 36 9.34 -9.40 -7.08
C LEU A 36 8.26 -9.35 -6.00
N VAL A 37 8.54 -9.92 -4.82
CA VAL A 37 7.60 -9.92 -3.69
C VAL A 37 7.35 -8.51 -3.17
N ARG A 38 8.41 -7.70 -3.00
CA ARG A 38 8.29 -6.29 -2.58
C ARG A 38 7.48 -5.48 -3.59
N TYR A 39 7.76 -5.67 -4.87
CA TYR A 39 7.05 -4.97 -5.93
C TYR A 39 5.57 -5.36 -5.96
N ARG A 40 5.25 -6.66 -5.87
CA ARG A 40 3.86 -7.12 -5.74
C ARG A 40 3.17 -6.51 -4.52
N ALA A 41 3.82 -6.50 -3.36
CA ALA A 41 3.28 -5.89 -2.15
C ALA A 41 3.01 -4.39 -2.34
N LYS A 42 3.91 -3.67 -3.04
CA LYS A 42 3.73 -2.26 -3.38
C LYS A 42 2.51 -2.05 -4.28
N LEU A 43 2.34 -2.85 -5.33
CA LEU A 43 1.19 -2.77 -6.23
C LEU A 43 -0.13 -3.06 -5.51
N VAL A 44 -0.16 -4.08 -4.65
CA VAL A 44 -1.34 -4.39 -3.82
C VAL A 44 -1.67 -3.22 -2.89
N ALA A 45 -0.67 -2.62 -2.24
CA ALA A 45 -0.87 -1.45 -1.38
C ALA A 45 -1.40 -0.24 -2.16
N LEU A 46 -0.88 0.01 -3.37
CA LEU A 46 -1.39 1.04 -4.26
C LEU A 46 -2.85 0.80 -4.61
N ARG A 47 -3.21 -0.41 -5.08
CA ARG A 47 -4.59 -0.77 -5.43
C ARG A 47 -5.55 -0.63 -4.24
N SER A 48 -5.16 -1.11 -3.06
CA SER A 48 -5.93 -0.93 -1.83
C SER A 48 -6.10 0.55 -1.46
N GLY A 49 -5.05 1.37 -1.65
CA GLY A 49 -5.10 2.81 -1.45
C GLY A 49 -6.06 3.51 -2.41
N LEU A 50 -6.11 3.12 -3.69
CA LEU A 50 -7.06 3.65 -4.66
C LEU A 50 -8.51 3.31 -4.25
N LYS A 51 -8.76 2.07 -3.83
CA LYS A 51 -10.08 1.65 -3.31
C LYS A 51 -10.51 2.47 -2.09
N ALA A 52 -9.60 2.66 -1.13
CA ALA A 52 -9.87 3.48 0.05
C ALA A 52 -10.21 4.94 -0.32
N GLN A 53 -9.59 5.50 -1.37
CA GLN A 53 -9.92 6.85 -1.84
C GLN A 53 -11.33 6.94 -2.43
N VAL A 54 -11.84 5.91 -3.11
CA VAL A 54 -13.24 5.88 -3.57
C VAL A 54 -14.18 5.95 -2.37
N HIS A 55 -13.94 5.13 -1.33
CA HIS A 55 -14.71 5.20 -0.08
C HIS A 55 -14.63 6.59 0.57
N ALA A 56 -13.46 7.23 0.57
CA ALA A 56 -13.30 8.57 1.13
C ALA A 56 -14.09 9.63 0.35
N VAL A 57 -14.22 9.51 -0.98
CA VAL A 57 -15.06 10.41 -1.77
C VAL A 57 -16.54 10.22 -1.42
N LEU A 58 -17.02 8.97 -1.33
CA LEU A 58 -18.38 8.68 -0.93
C LEU A 58 -18.70 9.23 0.48
N ALA A 59 -17.79 9.04 1.43
CA ALA A 59 -17.93 9.57 2.78
C ALA A 59 -18.02 11.10 2.80
N LYS A 60 -17.20 11.79 2.01
CA LYS A 60 -17.26 13.26 1.87
C LYS A 60 -18.58 13.74 1.24
N ALA A 61 -19.16 12.93 0.35
CA ALA A 61 -20.45 13.22 -0.25
C ALA A 61 -21.64 12.80 0.64
N GLY A 62 -21.40 12.19 1.80
CA GLY A 62 -22.47 11.67 2.67
C GLY A 62 -23.23 10.48 2.07
N VAL A 63 -22.62 9.76 1.13
CA VAL A 63 -23.26 8.66 0.39
C VAL A 63 -22.83 7.32 0.96
N LEU A 64 -23.80 6.47 1.27
CA LEU A 64 -23.60 5.07 1.58
C LEU A 64 -24.22 4.19 0.49
N ILE A 65 -23.43 3.27 -0.06
CA ILE A 65 -23.91 2.26 -1.00
C ILE A 65 -23.93 0.90 -0.29
N PRO A 66 -25.10 0.37 0.10
CA PRO A 66 -25.19 -0.88 0.84
C PRO A 66 -25.02 -2.07 -0.10
N VAL A 67 -23.77 -2.50 -0.30
CA VAL A 67 -23.37 -3.69 -1.09
C VAL A 67 -22.27 -4.45 -0.36
N SER A 68 -22.14 -5.75 -0.61
CA SER A 68 -21.08 -6.59 -0.04
C SER A 68 -19.71 -6.30 -0.65
N ASP A 69 -19.66 -5.98 -1.96
CA ASP A 69 -18.47 -5.55 -2.66
C ASP A 69 -18.76 -4.31 -3.51
N LEU A 70 -18.22 -3.17 -3.08
CA LEU A 70 -18.34 -1.90 -3.79
C LEU A 70 -17.68 -1.94 -5.19
N PHE A 71 -16.65 -2.76 -5.37
CA PHE A 71 -15.88 -2.84 -6.61
C PHE A 71 -16.33 -3.99 -7.52
N GLY A 72 -17.31 -4.78 -7.08
CA GLY A 72 -17.99 -5.80 -7.88
C GLY A 72 -19.01 -5.20 -8.85
N ALA A 73 -19.67 -6.04 -9.64
CA ALA A 73 -20.59 -5.60 -10.70
C ALA A 73 -21.74 -4.72 -10.17
N GLU A 74 -22.42 -5.16 -9.10
CA GLU A 74 -23.51 -4.39 -8.48
C GLU A 74 -23.02 -3.07 -7.89
N GLY A 75 -21.91 -3.09 -7.12
CA GLY A 75 -21.34 -1.91 -6.51
C GLY A 75 -20.93 -0.85 -7.53
N ARG A 76 -20.32 -1.27 -8.64
CA ARG A 76 -19.98 -0.39 -9.77
C ARG A 76 -21.20 0.17 -10.48
N ALA A 77 -22.23 -0.64 -10.71
CA ALA A 77 -23.48 -0.17 -11.29
C ALA A 77 -24.17 0.89 -10.40
N ARG A 78 -24.03 0.78 -9.08
CA ARG A 78 -24.54 1.81 -8.16
C ARG A 78 -23.65 3.05 -8.10
N LEU A 79 -22.33 2.90 -8.17
CA LEU A 79 -21.38 4.02 -8.20
C LEU A 79 -21.67 5.00 -9.34
N THR A 80 -22.08 4.51 -10.52
CA THR A 80 -22.41 5.36 -11.67
C THR A 80 -23.69 6.17 -11.48
N GLN A 81 -24.55 5.78 -10.53
CA GLN A 81 -25.83 6.45 -10.24
C GLN A 81 -25.71 7.46 -9.09
N VAL A 82 -24.57 7.53 -8.40
CA VAL A 82 -24.39 8.46 -7.27
C VAL A 82 -24.32 9.90 -7.79
N PRO A 83 -25.17 10.82 -7.27
CA PRO A 83 -25.10 12.23 -7.65
C PRO A 83 -23.90 12.90 -6.98
N LEU A 84 -22.72 12.73 -7.56
CA LEU A 84 -21.49 13.41 -7.14
C LEU A 84 -21.31 14.73 -7.90
N GLY A 85 -20.77 15.74 -7.22
CA GLY A 85 -20.27 16.93 -7.90
C GLY A 85 -19.17 16.57 -8.90
N VAL A 86 -19.05 17.36 -9.97
CA VAL A 86 -18.18 17.06 -11.15
C VAL A 86 -16.76 16.64 -10.75
N ALA A 87 -16.13 17.35 -9.82
CA ALA A 87 -14.77 17.03 -9.37
C ALA A 87 -14.67 15.66 -8.65
N TYR A 88 -15.69 15.29 -7.88
CA TYR A 88 -15.73 14.00 -7.19
C TYR A 88 -16.08 12.86 -8.13
N ALA A 89 -16.99 13.08 -9.08
CA ALA A 89 -17.30 12.12 -10.13
C ALA A 89 -16.04 11.79 -10.96
N GLN A 90 -15.34 12.81 -11.46
CA GLN A 90 -14.11 12.62 -12.23
C GLN A 90 -13.05 11.86 -11.43
N ARG A 91 -12.89 12.20 -10.14
CA ARG A 91 -11.94 11.51 -9.26
C ARG A 91 -12.30 10.04 -9.10
N VAL A 92 -13.58 9.69 -8.89
CA VAL A 92 -14.01 8.29 -8.76
C VAL A 92 -13.76 7.53 -10.06
N ILE A 93 -14.09 8.12 -11.22
CA ILE A 93 -13.85 7.50 -12.54
C ILE A 93 -12.37 7.19 -12.71
N SER A 94 -11.48 8.17 -12.54
CA SER A 94 -10.04 7.95 -12.70
C SER A 94 -9.47 6.93 -11.69
N LEU A 95 -10.00 6.88 -10.46
CA LEU A 95 -9.61 5.86 -9.48
C LEU A 95 -10.04 4.46 -9.93
N LEU A 96 -11.25 4.30 -10.49
CA LEU A 96 -11.74 3.02 -10.99
C LEU A 96 -10.93 2.54 -12.20
N GLU A 97 -10.61 3.44 -13.13
CA GLU A 97 -9.73 3.14 -14.28
C GLU A 97 -8.36 2.61 -13.81
N LEU A 98 -7.76 3.24 -12.81
CA LEU A 98 -6.47 2.81 -12.25
C LEU A 98 -6.54 1.49 -11.47
N ILE A 99 -7.72 1.10 -10.95
CA ILE A 99 -7.93 -0.17 -10.23
C ILE A 99 -8.01 -1.37 -11.18
N ASP A 100 -8.36 -1.11 -12.45
CA ASP A 100 -8.63 -2.11 -13.49
C ASP A 100 -7.45 -2.40 -14.41
N VAL A 101 -6.37 -1.61 -14.31
CA VAL A 101 -5.05 -1.92 -14.87
C VAL A 101 -4.44 -3.11 -14.10
#